data_AF-A0A972AI97-F1
#
_entry.id   AF-A0A972AI97-F1
#
_cell.length_a   1.000
_cell.length_b   1.000
_cell.length_c   1.000
_cell.angle_alpha   90.00
_cell.angle_beta   90.00
_cell.angle_gamma   90.00
#
_symmetry.space_group_name_H-M   'P 1'
#
loop_
_entity.id
_entity.type
_entity.pdbx_description
1 polymer ?
#
loop_
_entity_poly.entity_id
_entity_poly.type
_entity_poly.pdbx_seq_one_letter_code
_entity_poly.pdbx_strand_id
1 'polypeptide(L)'
;TTLDTPEWDVVFFEDPCSQGCFGAKGIGELPMNAAGPAFVAAVDIATGVVCDSIPCTGEKLFHLIRQKNNKTAKGGIKDEN
;
A
#
# COMPACT_ATOMS: atom_id res chain seq x y z
N THR A 1 0.29 -4.28 -17.57
CA THR A 1 0.33 -3.72 -18.95
C THR A 1 0.05 -2.23 -18.88
N THR A 2 0.05 -1.50 -20.00
CA THR A 2 -0.38 -0.08 -19.98
C THR A 2 -1.82 0.09 -19.51
N LEU A 3 -2.65 -0.95 -19.59
CA LEU A 3 -4.02 -0.97 -19.05
C LEU A 3 -4.06 -0.99 -17.51
N ASP A 4 -3.05 -1.57 -16.86
CA ASP A 4 -3.05 -1.80 -15.40
C ASP A 4 -2.30 -0.70 -14.62
N THR A 5 -1.58 0.17 -15.32
CA THR A 5 -0.84 1.28 -14.70
C THR A 5 -1.83 2.35 -14.23
N PRO A 6 -1.75 2.83 -12.98
CA PRO A 6 -2.63 3.89 -12.50
C PRO A 6 -2.26 5.24 -13.14
N GLU A 7 -3.17 6.21 -13.04
CA GLU A 7 -2.83 7.62 -13.28
C GLU A 7 -1.85 8.11 -12.20
N TRP A 8 -0.82 8.85 -12.61
CA TRP A 8 0.20 9.37 -11.72
C TRP A 8 0.05 10.88 -11.57
N ASP A 9 -0.02 11.34 -10.33
CA ASP A 9 0.15 12.75 -9.98
C ASP A 9 1.60 12.96 -9.49
N VAL A 10 2.32 13.89 -10.11
CA VAL A 10 3.77 14.08 -9.90
C VAL A 10 4.05 15.53 -9.57
N VAL A 11 4.61 15.75 -8.37
CA VAL A 11 5.01 17.07 -7.87
C VAL A 11 6.50 17.08 -7.63
N PHE A 12 7.18 18.13 -8.12
CA PHE A 12 8.60 18.36 -7.83
C PHE A 12 8.74 19.27 -6.62
N PHE A 13 9.55 18.82 -5.66
CA PHE A 13 9.96 19.61 -4.51
C PHE A 13 11.46 19.84 -4.56
N GLU A 14 11.87 21.10 -4.59
CA GLU A 14 13.27 21.49 -4.72
C GLU A 14 13.87 21.83 -3.35
N ASP A 15 14.91 21.09 -2.97
CA ASP A 15 15.75 21.37 -1.82
C ASP A 15 17.22 21.15 -2.26
N PRO A 16 17.99 22.22 -2.53
CA PRO A 16 19.31 22.10 -3.16
C PRO A 16 20.32 21.30 -2.34
N CYS A 17 21.01 20.36 -2.98
CA CYS A 17 22.12 19.60 -2.40
C CYS A 17 23.48 20.22 -2.75
N SER A 18 24.26 20.62 -1.74
CA SER A 18 25.60 21.20 -1.94
C SER A 18 26.59 20.28 -2.66
N GLN A 19 26.35 18.96 -2.63
CA GLN A 19 27.21 17.95 -3.26
C GLN A 19 26.75 17.58 -4.69
N GLY A 20 25.56 18.02 -5.11
CA GLY A 20 25.00 17.71 -6.42
C GLY A 20 25.31 18.78 -7.46
N CYS A 21 25.55 18.37 -8.71
CA CYS A 21 25.64 19.30 -9.82
C CYS A 21 24.36 20.15 -9.89
N PHE A 22 24.53 21.48 -9.92
CA PHE A 22 23.41 22.43 -9.91
C PHE A 22 22.42 22.23 -8.74
N GLY A 23 22.83 21.62 -7.62
CA GLY A 23 21.95 21.36 -6.49
C GLY A 23 21.10 20.09 -6.58
N ALA A 24 21.26 19.27 -7.62
CA ALA A 24 20.42 18.10 -7.86
C ALA A 24 20.60 16.97 -6.83
N LYS A 25 19.57 16.14 -6.67
CA LYS A 25 19.57 14.89 -5.88
C LYS A 25 19.14 13.72 -6.76
N GLY A 26 19.63 12.52 -6.42
CA GLY A 26 19.16 11.29 -7.07
C GLY A 26 17.74 10.94 -6.65
N ILE A 27 16.85 10.73 -7.64
CA ILE A 27 15.43 10.42 -7.40
C ILE A 27 14.97 9.09 -8.04
N GLY A 28 15.84 8.38 -8.77
CA GLY A 28 15.41 7.21 -9.57
C GLY A 28 14.81 6.07 -8.76
N GLU A 29 15.36 5.78 -7.57
CA GLU A 29 14.94 4.63 -6.75
C GLU A 29 13.78 4.97 -5.79
N LEU A 30 13.67 6.22 -5.36
CA LEU A 30 12.74 6.62 -4.28
C LEU A 30 11.26 6.35 -4.62
N PRO A 31 10.76 6.66 -5.83
CA PRO A 31 9.39 6.32 -6.22
C PRO A 31 9.12 4.81 -6.20
N MET A 32 10.12 4.00 -6.57
CA MET A 32 9.99 2.54 -6.56
C MET A 32 9.94 1.98 -5.14
N ASN A 33 10.80 2.49 -4.24
CA ASN A 33 10.87 2.04 -2.86
C ASN A 33 9.58 2.35 -2.07
N ALA A 34 8.93 3.50 -2.36
CA ALA A 34 7.73 3.92 -1.67
C ALA A 34 6.43 3.27 -2.19
N ALA A 35 6.41 2.78 -3.43
CA ALA A 35 5.19 2.28 -4.07
C ALA A 35 4.55 1.09 -3.35
N GLY A 36 5.34 0.07 -3.01
CA GLY A 36 4.88 -1.14 -2.30
C GLY A 36 4.17 -0.85 -0.97
N PRO A 37 4.82 -0.15 -0.01
CA PRO A 37 4.18 0.17 1.26
C PRO A 37 2.99 1.12 1.11
N ALA A 38 3.04 2.11 0.20
CA ALA A 38 1.91 3.00 -0.05
C ALA A 38 0.67 2.23 -0.55
N PHE A 39 0.87 1.27 -1.47
CA PHE A 39 -0.22 0.42 -1.97
C PHE A 39 -0.84 -0.43 -0.85
N VAL A 40 -0.02 -1.09 -0.03
CA VAL A 40 -0.52 -1.93 1.08
C VAL A 40 -1.28 -1.09 2.11
N ALA A 41 -0.81 0.11 2.43
CA ALA A 41 -1.51 1.03 3.34
C ALA A 41 -2.88 1.45 2.77
N ALA A 42 -2.97 1.75 1.47
CA ALA A 42 -4.25 2.08 0.83
C ALA A 42 -5.24 0.92 0.88
N VAL A 43 -4.77 -0.31 0.66
CA VAL A 43 -5.61 -1.51 0.78
C VAL A 43 -6.10 -1.73 2.20
N ASP A 44 -5.24 -1.53 3.20
CA ASP A 44 -5.64 -1.62 4.61
C ASP A 44 -6.72 -0.58 4.94
N ILE A 45 -6.53 0.68 4.54
CA ILE A 45 -7.55 1.73 4.73
C ILE A 45 -8.88 1.34 4.05
N ALA A 46 -8.83 0.80 2.84
CA ALA A 46 -10.03 0.47 2.07
C ALA A 46 -10.77 -0.78 2.58
N THR A 47 -10.07 -1.75 3.17
CA THR A 47 -10.63 -3.08 3.49
C THR A 47 -10.58 -3.43 4.98
N GLY A 48 -9.81 -2.68 5.76
CA GLY A 48 -9.42 -2.97 7.14
C GLY A 48 -8.70 -4.32 7.28
N VAL A 49 -7.88 -4.67 6.29
CA VAL A 49 -7.08 -5.88 6.24
C VAL A 49 -5.65 -5.52 5.92
N VAL A 50 -4.73 -5.94 6.78
CA VAL A 50 -3.29 -5.74 6.59
C VAL A 50 -2.70 -6.85 5.73
N CYS A 51 -2.07 -6.49 4.62
CA CYS A 51 -1.26 -7.39 3.81
C CYS A 51 0.23 -7.24 4.19
N ASP A 52 0.71 -8.10 5.09
CA ASP A 52 2.04 -8.08 5.70
C ASP A 52 3.24 -8.37 4.75
N SER A 53 2.98 -8.76 3.52
CA SER A 53 4.01 -9.13 2.55
C SER A 53 3.51 -8.95 1.13
N ILE A 54 4.42 -8.56 0.25
CA ILE A 54 4.20 -8.37 -1.19
C ILE A 54 4.75 -9.57 -1.99
N PRO A 55 4.17 -9.93 -3.15
CA PRO A 55 3.07 -9.23 -3.83
C PRO A 55 1.72 -9.41 -3.15
N CYS A 56 0.97 -8.32 -3.07
CA CYS A 56 -0.39 -8.27 -2.54
C CYS A 56 -1.39 -8.66 -3.64
N THR A 57 -1.39 -9.94 -4.03
CA THR A 57 -2.22 -10.42 -5.14
C THR A 57 -3.71 -10.47 -4.78
N GLY A 58 -4.57 -10.52 -5.80
CA GLY A 58 -6.01 -10.65 -5.62
C GLY A 58 -6.40 -11.90 -4.84
N GLU A 59 -5.74 -13.03 -5.07
CA GLU A 59 -5.96 -14.28 -4.34
C GLU A 59 -5.59 -14.11 -2.86
N LYS A 60 -4.45 -13.48 -2.57
CA LYS A 60 -4.03 -13.24 -1.18
C LYS A 60 -5.05 -12.35 -0.47
N LEU A 61 -5.47 -11.26 -1.10
CA LEU A 61 -6.47 -10.34 -0.55
C LEU A 61 -7.82 -11.03 -0.33
N PHE A 62 -8.28 -11.83 -1.27
CA PHE A 62 -9.51 -12.60 -1.15
C PHE A 62 -9.50 -13.49 0.10
N HIS A 63 -8.42 -14.23 0.32
CA HIS A 63 -8.30 -15.09 1.50
C HIS A 63 -8.27 -14.29 2.80
N LEU A 64 -7.54 -13.17 2.85
CA LEU A 64 -7.47 -12.34 4.05
C LEU A 64 -8.82 -11.70 4.40
N ILE A 65 -9.54 -11.17 3.41
CA ILE A 65 -10.88 -10.59 3.59
C ILE A 65 -11.87 -11.67 4.07
N ARG A 66 -11.83 -12.86 3.47
CA ARG A 66 -12.69 -13.98 3.89
C ARG A 66 -12.39 -14.43 5.32
N GLN A 67 -11.12 -14.49 5.71
CA GLN A 67 -10.71 -14.82 7.07
C GLN A 67 -11.21 -13.77 8.07
N LYS A 68 -11.09 -12.48 7.75
CA LYS A 68 -11.65 -11.38 8.57
C LYS A 68 -13.16 -11.56 8.77
N ASN A 69 -13.91 -11.77 7.69
CA ASN A 69 -15.37 -11.94 7.75
C ASN A 69 -15.78 -13.16 8.61
N ASN A 70 -15.06 -14.28 8.50
CA ASN A 70 -15.31 -15.47 9.31
C ASN A 70 -15.02 -15.25 10.80
N LYS A 71 -14.00 -14.46 11.16
CA LYS A 71 -13.72 -14.08 12.55
C LYS A 71 -14.84 -13.20 13.12
N THR A 72 -15.32 -12.23 12.36
CA THR A 72 -16.46 -11.38 12.74
C THR A 72 -17.71 -12.21 13.01
N ALA A 73 -18.04 -13.17 12.14
CA ALA A 73 -19.22 -14.03 12.29
C ALA A 73 -19.15 -14.95 13.54
N LYS A 74 -17.97 -15.44 13.91
CA LYS A 74 -17.78 -16.29 15.10
C LYS A 74 -17.69 -15.51 16.42
N GLY A 75 -17.36 -14.22 16.37
CA GLY A 75 -17.24 -13.35 17.54
C GLY A 75 -18.56 -12.74 18.04
N GLY A 76 -19.64 -12.84 17.26
CA GLY A 76 -20.97 -12.26 17.59
C GLY A 76 -21.86 -13.10 18.50
N ILE A 77 -21.37 -14.22 19.04
CA ILE A 77 -22.09 -15.05 20.02
C ILE A 77 -21.23 -15.12 21.29
N LYS A 78 -21.34 -14.10 22.13
CA LYS A 78 -20.96 -14.13 23.55
C LYS A 78 -22.00 -13.36 24.35
N ASP A 79 -23.10 -14.06 24.59
CA ASP A 79 -23.85 -14.18 25.85
C ASP A 79 -23.99 -12.91 26.72
N GLU A 80 -25.11 -12.23 26.53
CA GLU A 80 -25.83 -11.54 27.60
C GLU A 80 -26.47 -12.58 28.53
N ASN A 81 -25.96 -12.64 29.76
CA ASN A 81 -26.56 -13.35 30.90
C ASN A 81 -26.53 -12.41 32.11
#